data_AF-A0A9X2C759-F1
#
_entry.id   AF-A0A9X2C759-F1
#
_cell.length_a   1.000
_cell.length_b   1.000
_cell.length_c   1.000
_cell.angle_alpha   90.00
_cell.angle_beta   90.00
_cell.angle_gamma   90.00
#
_symmetry.space_group_name_H-M   'P 1'
#
loop_
_entity.id
_entity.type
_entity.pdbx_description
1 polymer ?
#
loop_
_entity_poly.entity_id
_entity_poly.type
_entity_poly.pdbx_seq_one_letter_code
_entity_poly.pdbx_strand_id
1 'polypeptide(L)'
;MARVGKRAGRNFGFGRQLSYAGPQALKDLFGDGHFATVKAHSDRWQAFVRWCRSDEGPRVNDARQIDREILMRYAVHVREQVDQGNVGIATAQNRLSSVNRTMAALRGDQYVKIPSPSKALGLQRSSVRSEASQGQDRAQVELIARALSDRQQSRVSAIVLLARETGMRLRETILADLPRLQREVRQLGKINIQDGTKGGRSGASAPRWITVTDQVRDALDWASANSPNGSRNLLAPDESYKDFMQAVVRPARDILHEHGLKSFHELRAAYACERYEQLVGFPAPVNGGRVHQEDRALDQRARKQISHELGHNRIDVVSAYIGGRR
;
A
#
# COMPACT_ATOMS: atom_id res chain seq x y z
N MET A 1 1.20 34.94 5.69
CA MET A 1 1.10 35.67 6.97
C MET A 1 0.86 34.70 8.11
N ALA A 2 1.76 34.65 9.09
CA ALA A 2 1.72 33.69 10.20
C ALA A 2 0.54 33.99 11.15
N ARG A 3 -0.32 32.98 11.37
CA ARG A 3 -1.49 33.03 12.28
C ARG A 3 -1.04 33.02 13.74
N VAL A 4 -0.38 34.07 14.23
CA VAL A 4 0.14 34.13 15.61
C VAL A 4 -0.99 34.19 16.66
N GLY A 5 -2.17 34.74 16.31
CA GLY A 5 -3.31 34.84 17.23
C GLY A 5 -4.21 33.59 17.39
N LYS A 6 -4.19 32.62 16.45
CA LYS A 6 -5.09 31.44 16.53
C LYS A 6 -4.64 30.36 17.53
N ARG A 7 -3.36 30.32 17.91
CA ARG A 7 -2.78 29.19 18.66
C ARG A 7 -2.93 29.28 20.19
N ALA A 8 -3.39 30.41 20.72
CA ALA A 8 -3.65 30.58 22.15
C ALA A 8 -4.94 29.88 22.61
N GLY A 9 -5.83 29.49 21.68
CA GLY A 9 -7.07 28.79 21.98
C GLY A 9 -6.87 27.29 22.28
N ARG A 10 -7.92 26.68 22.84
CA ARG A 10 -8.01 25.23 23.06
C ARG A 10 -7.64 24.45 21.78
N ASN A 11 -6.87 23.37 21.93
CA ASN A 11 -6.34 22.58 20.81
C ASN A 11 -5.64 23.45 19.74
N PHE A 12 -4.91 24.48 20.17
CA PHE A 12 -4.20 25.41 19.27
C PHE A 12 -5.12 26.11 18.25
N GLY A 13 -6.40 26.29 18.59
CA GLY A 13 -7.38 26.98 17.75
C GLY A 13 -8.09 26.09 16.71
N PHE A 14 -7.85 24.78 16.70
CA PHE A 14 -8.48 23.84 15.76
C PHE A 14 -9.84 23.29 16.22
N GLY A 15 -10.36 23.74 17.37
CA GLY A 15 -11.71 23.42 17.85
C GLY A 15 -11.76 22.94 19.30
N ARG A 16 -12.96 22.66 19.80
CA ARG A 16 -13.18 22.31 21.22
C ARG A 16 -12.81 20.86 21.55
N GLN A 17 -13.02 19.93 20.62
CA GLN A 17 -12.80 18.51 20.87
C GLN A 17 -11.49 18.02 20.24
N LEU A 18 -10.72 17.22 20.98
CA LEU A 18 -9.49 16.61 20.51
C LEU A 18 -9.72 15.70 19.29
N SER A 19 -10.85 14.99 19.27
CA SER A 19 -11.32 14.16 18.14
C SER A 19 -11.57 14.97 16.86
N TYR A 20 -11.94 16.24 16.98
CA TYR A 20 -12.17 17.12 15.83
C TYR A 20 -10.90 17.87 15.42
N ALA A 21 -10.16 18.39 16.41
CA ALA A 21 -9.02 19.24 16.18
C ALA A 21 -7.88 18.55 15.40
N GLY A 22 -7.56 17.30 15.75
CA GLY A 22 -6.48 16.56 15.08
C GLY A 22 -6.72 16.37 13.58
N PRO A 23 -7.87 15.81 13.14
CA PRO A 23 -8.21 15.72 11.72
C PRO A 23 -8.22 17.08 11.01
N GLN A 24 -8.70 18.15 11.67
CA GLN A 24 -8.74 19.47 11.06
C GLN A 24 -7.33 20.06 10.86
N ALA A 25 -6.44 19.88 11.83
CA ALA A 25 -5.04 20.28 11.71
C ALA A 25 -4.31 19.49 10.62
N LEU A 26 -4.60 18.20 10.47
CA LEU A 26 -4.04 17.38 9.38
C LEU A 26 -4.53 17.88 8.01
N LYS A 27 -5.80 18.25 7.87
CA LYS A 27 -6.33 18.84 6.63
C LYS A 27 -5.63 20.17 6.30
N ASP A 28 -5.49 21.06 7.27
CA ASP A 28 -4.79 22.35 7.10
C ASP A 28 -3.31 22.14 6.73
N LEU A 29 -2.65 21.13 7.32
CA LEU A 29 -1.24 20.82 7.05
C LEU A 29 -0.98 20.24 5.67
N PHE A 30 -1.83 19.32 5.20
CA PHE A 30 -1.61 18.63 3.92
C PHE A 30 -2.27 19.35 2.74
N GLY A 31 -3.28 20.20 2.97
CA GLY A 31 -4.05 20.83 1.90
C GLY A 31 -4.85 19.81 1.07
N ASP A 32 -5.31 20.26 -0.10
CA ASP A 32 -6.10 19.44 -1.02
C ASP A 32 -5.25 18.37 -1.72
N GLY A 33 -5.89 17.25 -2.11
CA GLY A 33 -5.25 16.16 -2.86
C GLY A 33 -4.60 15.06 -2.00
N HIS A 34 -4.49 15.23 -0.69
CA HIS A 34 -3.88 14.25 0.24
C HIS A 34 -4.89 13.47 1.10
N PHE A 35 -6.11 13.29 0.60
CA PHE A 35 -7.25 12.72 1.35
C PHE A 35 -6.96 11.38 2.03
N ALA A 36 -6.29 10.45 1.34
CA ALA A 36 -5.96 9.14 1.92
C ALA A 36 -4.96 9.23 3.08
N THR A 37 -3.95 10.11 2.96
CA THR A 37 -2.95 10.37 4.00
C THR A 37 -3.60 11.01 5.22
N VAL A 38 -4.43 12.04 4.99
CA VAL A 38 -5.19 12.71 6.06
C VAL A 38 -6.09 11.71 6.78
N LYS A 39 -6.84 10.87 6.03
CA LYS A 39 -7.70 9.85 6.62
C LYS A 39 -6.91 8.87 7.47
N ALA A 40 -5.80 8.34 6.96
CA ALA A 40 -5.00 7.34 7.66
C ALA A 40 -4.36 7.91 8.95
N HIS A 41 -3.94 9.17 8.97
CA HIS A 41 -3.49 9.82 10.20
C HIS A 41 -4.65 10.10 11.14
N SER A 42 -5.80 10.55 10.62
CA SER A 42 -7.00 10.84 11.40
C SER A 42 -7.56 9.60 12.11
N ASP A 43 -7.68 8.46 11.41
CA ASP A 43 -8.18 7.21 12.02
C ASP A 43 -7.28 6.75 13.18
N ARG A 44 -5.96 6.87 13.01
CA ARG A 44 -4.98 6.51 14.05
C ARG A 44 -4.95 7.52 15.19
N TRP A 45 -5.18 8.80 14.89
CA TRP A 45 -5.40 9.82 15.91
C TRP A 45 -6.65 9.53 16.74
N GLN A 46 -7.76 9.08 16.13
CA GLN A 46 -8.95 8.70 16.89
C GLN A 46 -8.67 7.55 17.87
N ALA A 47 -7.76 6.62 17.53
CA ALA A 47 -7.35 5.59 18.48
C ALA A 47 -6.67 6.18 19.72
N PHE A 48 -5.79 7.16 19.54
CA PHE A 48 -5.18 7.91 20.64
C PHE A 48 -6.22 8.70 21.44
N VAL A 49 -7.17 9.37 20.78
CA VAL A 49 -8.24 10.10 21.48
C VAL A 49 -9.15 9.16 22.28
N ARG A 50 -9.45 7.96 21.77
CA ARG A 50 -10.19 6.94 22.51
C ARG A 50 -9.42 6.49 23.75
N TRP A 51 -8.12 6.23 23.62
CA TRP A 51 -7.27 5.94 24.78
C TRP A 51 -7.28 7.09 25.79
N CYS A 52 -7.13 8.34 25.35
CA CYS A 52 -7.18 9.51 26.25
C CYS A 52 -8.47 9.59 27.07
N ARG A 53 -9.60 9.09 26.53
CA ARG A 53 -10.91 9.09 27.20
C ARG A 53 -11.17 7.85 28.05
N SER A 54 -10.38 6.79 27.88
CA SER A 54 -10.49 5.56 28.66
C SER A 54 -10.05 5.75 30.10
N ASP A 55 -10.33 4.76 30.95
CA ASP A 55 -9.94 4.79 32.36
C ASP A 55 -8.42 4.73 32.57
N GLU A 56 -7.69 4.11 31.63
CA GLU A 56 -6.21 4.09 31.60
C GLU A 56 -5.60 5.41 31.08
N GLY A 57 -6.43 6.23 30.44
CA GLY A 57 -6.02 7.47 29.78
C GLY A 57 -5.98 8.68 30.71
N PRO A 58 -5.28 9.76 30.33
CA PRO A 58 -5.16 10.96 31.15
C PRO A 58 -6.42 11.85 31.19
N ARG A 59 -7.54 11.45 30.57
CA ARG A 59 -8.80 12.21 30.44
C ARG A 59 -8.63 13.62 29.83
N VAL A 60 -7.60 13.82 29.01
CA VAL A 60 -7.32 15.10 28.33
C VAL A 60 -8.17 15.29 27.08
N ASN A 61 -8.65 16.52 26.87
CA ASN A 61 -9.40 16.92 25.67
C ASN A 61 -8.92 18.28 25.12
N ASP A 62 -7.72 18.70 25.53
CA ASP A 62 -6.99 19.84 25.00
C ASP A 62 -5.56 19.42 24.66
N ALA A 63 -5.18 19.50 23.39
CA ALA A 63 -3.87 19.09 22.90
C ALA A 63 -2.71 19.88 23.52
N ARG A 64 -2.97 21.06 24.11
CA ARG A 64 -1.97 21.85 24.82
C ARG A 64 -1.47 21.19 26.11
N GLN A 65 -2.29 20.30 26.70
CA GLN A 65 -1.96 19.54 27.90
C GLN A 65 -1.20 18.25 27.60
N ILE A 66 -1.04 17.88 26.33
CA ILE A 66 -0.30 16.68 25.94
C ILE A 66 1.19 17.02 25.96
N ASP A 67 1.93 16.32 26.82
CA ASP A 67 3.37 16.39 26.93
C ASP A 67 4.04 15.08 26.50
N ARG A 68 5.36 14.97 26.71
CA ARG A 68 6.12 13.77 26.36
C ARG A 68 5.75 12.58 27.25
N GLU A 69 5.40 12.81 28.50
CA GLU A 69 5.05 11.74 29.44
C GLU A 69 3.76 11.04 29.00
N ILE A 70 2.72 11.80 28.65
CA ILE A 70 1.47 11.28 28.10
C ILE A 70 1.72 10.48 26.82
N LEU A 71 2.58 10.99 25.93
CA LEU A 71 2.93 10.27 24.70
C LEU A 71 3.67 8.94 24.97
N MET A 72 4.53 8.90 25.99
CA MET A 72 5.22 7.67 26.38
C MET A 72 4.27 6.68 27.06
N ARG A 73 3.34 7.13 27.90
CA ARG A 73 2.26 6.28 28.43
C ARG A 73 1.41 5.66 27.32
N TYR A 74 1.09 6.43 26.27
CA TYR A 74 0.39 5.87 25.11
C TYR A 74 1.24 4.84 24.36
N ALA A 75 2.57 5.03 24.28
CA ALA A 75 3.46 4.03 23.69
C ALA A 75 3.43 2.71 24.46
N VAL A 76 3.38 2.75 25.81
CA VAL A 76 3.21 1.58 26.67
C VAL A 76 1.86 0.89 26.41
N HIS A 77 0.75 1.64 26.43
CA HIS A 77 -0.56 1.08 26.11
C HIS A 77 -0.59 0.44 24.72
N VAL A 78 -0.02 1.09 23.70
CA VAL A 78 0.07 0.52 22.35
C VAL A 78 0.96 -0.73 22.32
N ARG A 79 1.99 -0.83 23.17
CA ARG A 79 2.83 -2.02 23.29
C ARG A 79 2.06 -3.19 23.89
N GLU A 80 1.30 -2.97 24.96
CA GLU A 80 0.43 -4.00 25.57
C GLU A 80 -0.58 -4.54 24.55
N GLN A 81 -1.14 -3.67 23.71
CA GLN A 81 -2.02 -4.08 22.61
C GLN A 81 -1.31 -4.96 21.56
N VAL A 82 0.02 -4.84 21.39
CA VAL A 82 0.79 -5.76 20.54
C VAL A 82 1.00 -7.08 21.26
N ASP A 83 1.37 -7.05 22.54
CA ASP A 83 1.65 -8.27 23.32
C ASP A 83 0.39 -9.13 23.50
N GLN A 84 -0.79 -8.49 23.57
CA GLN A 84 -2.11 -9.16 23.57
C GLN A 84 -2.55 -9.66 22.17
N GLY A 85 -1.79 -9.40 21.12
CA GLY A 85 -2.14 -9.79 19.74
C GLY A 85 -3.20 -8.91 19.07
N ASN A 86 -3.72 -7.87 19.74
CA ASN A 86 -4.76 -6.99 19.20
C ASN A 86 -4.25 -6.11 18.05
N VAL A 87 -2.94 -5.84 17.99
CA VAL A 87 -2.33 -4.94 17.01
C VAL A 87 -0.99 -5.48 16.52
N GLY A 88 -0.78 -5.53 15.20
CA GLY A 88 0.54 -5.86 14.64
C GLY A 88 1.58 -4.74 14.83
N ILE A 89 2.87 -5.11 14.92
CA ILE A 89 4.00 -4.19 15.16
C ILE A 89 4.00 -2.97 14.23
N ALA A 90 3.78 -3.19 12.93
CA ALA A 90 3.75 -2.10 11.95
C ALA A 90 2.59 -1.13 12.21
N THR A 91 1.43 -1.63 12.63
CA THR A 91 0.27 -0.81 12.98
C THR A 91 0.53 0.00 14.24
N ALA A 92 1.15 -0.60 15.26
CA ALA A 92 1.56 0.07 16.49
C ALA A 92 2.53 1.24 16.21
N GLN A 93 3.61 0.99 15.46
CA GLN A 93 4.54 2.05 15.06
C GLN A 93 3.86 3.16 14.25
N ASN A 94 2.94 2.81 13.35
CA ASN A 94 2.16 3.78 12.58
C ASN A 94 1.20 4.60 13.46
N ARG A 95 0.63 4.03 14.54
CA ARG A 95 -0.19 4.78 15.50
C ARG A 95 0.64 5.86 16.18
N LEU A 96 1.82 5.51 16.70
CA LEU A 96 2.73 6.47 17.34
C LEU A 96 3.21 7.55 16.36
N SER A 97 3.58 7.15 15.14
CA SER A 97 3.98 8.11 14.09
C SER A 97 2.85 9.06 13.70
N SER A 98 1.60 8.59 13.66
CA SER A 98 0.45 9.46 13.41
C SER A 98 0.23 10.46 14.53
N VAL A 99 0.35 10.04 15.80
CA VAL A 99 0.24 10.96 16.94
C VAL A 99 1.30 12.05 16.84
N ASN A 100 2.56 11.72 16.55
CA ASN A 100 3.60 12.72 16.31
C ASN A 100 3.24 13.69 15.18
N ARG A 101 2.74 13.16 14.05
CA ARG A 101 2.38 14.00 12.89
C ARG A 101 1.21 14.92 13.21
N THR A 102 0.19 14.44 13.91
CA THR A 102 -0.97 15.24 14.32
C THR A 102 -0.61 16.27 15.38
N MET A 103 0.23 15.91 16.35
CA MET A 103 0.77 16.88 17.33
C MET A 103 1.55 17.98 16.64
N ALA A 104 2.40 17.64 15.66
CA ALA A 104 3.11 18.64 14.88
C ALA A 104 2.18 19.55 14.06
N ALA A 105 1.11 18.99 13.49
CA ALA A 105 0.08 19.75 12.78
C ALA A 105 -0.65 20.74 13.70
N LEU A 106 -1.07 20.29 14.89
CA LEU A 106 -1.77 21.09 15.88
C LEU A 106 -0.89 22.23 16.41
N ARG A 107 0.32 21.89 16.85
CA ARG A 107 1.25 22.82 17.50
C ARG A 107 1.94 23.77 16.52
N GLY A 108 2.25 23.26 15.33
CA GLY A 108 3.14 23.87 14.36
C GLY A 108 4.62 23.86 14.77
N ASP A 109 5.01 22.96 15.66
CA ASP A 109 6.38 22.65 16.08
C ASP A 109 6.57 21.12 16.20
N GLN A 110 7.78 20.64 16.51
CA GLN A 110 8.04 19.21 16.75
C GLN A 110 8.61 18.92 18.15
N TYR A 111 8.36 19.79 19.13
CA TYR A 111 8.95 19.66 20.47
C TYR A 111 8.33 18.52 21.29
N VAL A 112 7.02 18.30 21.13
CA VAL A 112 6.27 17.22 21.79
C VAL A 112 6.06 16.08 20.80
N LYS A 113 6.94 15.08 20.86
CA LYS A 113 6.88 13.88 20.02
C LYS A 113 7.55 12.70 20.73
N ILE A 114 7.17 11.50 20.31
CA ILE A 114 7.89 10.25 20.58
C ILE A 114 9.10 10.21 19.63
N PRO A 115 10.36 10.33 20.09
CA PRO A 115 11.51 10.51 19.19
C PRO A 115 11.71 9.35 18.22
N SER A 116 11.49 8.11 18.69
CA SER A 116 11.58 6.91 17.86
C SER A 116 10.46 5.93 18.21
N PRO A 117 9.41 5.83 17.37
CA PRO A 117 8.31 4.90 17.58
C PRO A 117 8.73 3.43 17.75
N SER A 118 9.74 2.97 17.00
CA SER A 118 10.24 1.59 17.10
C SER A 118 10.99 1.34 18.41
N LYS A 119 11.87 2.28 18.82
CA LYS A 119 12.57 2.17 20.11
C LYS A 119 11.60 2.31 21.30
N ALA A 120 10.62 3.21 21.21
CA ALA A 120 9.61 3.40 22.25
C ALA A 120 8.75 2.14 22.48
N LEU A 121 8.48 1.38 21.42
CA LEU A 121 7.82 0.08 21.53
C LEU A 121 8.78 -1.06 21.90
N GLY A 122 10.10 -0.89 21.77
CA GLY A 122 11.06 -1.99 21.87
C GLY A 122 10.83 -3.08 20.82
N LEU A 123 10.23 -2.74 19.67
CA LEU A 123 9.87 -3.69 18.61
C LEU A 123 10.35 -3.20 17.26
N GLN A 124 10.94 -4.12 16.49
CA GLN A 124 11.28 -3.89 15.09
C GLN A 124 10.29 -4.61 14.19
N ARG A 125 9.78 -3.90 13.19
CA ARG A 125 9.00 -4.54 12.12
C ARG A 125 9.98 -5.15 11.12
N SER A 126 9.71 -6.36 10.65
CA SER A 126 10.34 -6.89 9.45
C SER A 126 9.45 -6.57 8.25
N SER A 127 10.05 -6.06 7.18
CA SER A 127 9.41 -6.02 5.87
C SER A 127 9.89 -7.14 4.96
N VAL A 128 10.75 -8.05 5.44
CA VAL A 128 11.25 -9.17 4.66
C VAL A 128 10.20 -10.27 4.65
N ARG A 129 9.83 -10.73 3.44
CA ARG A 129 8.92 -11.85 3.29
C ARG A 129 9.60 -13.15 3.70
N SER A 130 8.92 -13.95 4.52
CA SER A 130 9.39 -15.25 5.03
C SER A 130 8.67 -16.45 4.41
N GLU A 131 7.52 -16.23 3.78
CA GLU A 131 6.69 -17.28 3.19
C GLU A 131 6.41 -17.01 1.72
N ALA A 132 6.38 -18.08 0.92
CA ALA A 132 6.06 -18.02 -0.50
C ALA A 132 4.77 -17.22 -0.73
N SER A 133 4.76 -16.37 -1.76
CA SER A 133 3.55 -15.62 -2.11
C SER A 133 2.50 -16.50 -2.76
N GLN A 134 1.24 -16.20 -2.46
CA GLN A 134 0.10 -16.81 -3.14
C GLN A 134 0.06 -16.38 -4.61
N GLY A 135 -0.51 -17.23 -5.47
CA GLY A 135 -0.62 -16.98 -6.91
C GLY A 135 0.67 -17.22 -7.70
N GLN A 136 1.67 -17.91 -7.13
CA GLN A 136 2.83 -18.39 -7.90
C GLN A 136 2.43 -19.54 -8.83
N ASP A 137 1.55 -20.43 -8.37
CA ASP A 137 0.94 -21.47 -9.21
C ASP A 137 -0.05 -20.85 -10.21
N ARG A 138 0.28 -20.96 -11.50
CA ARG A 138 -0.53 -20.42 -12.61
C ARG A 138 -1.87 -21.13 -12.74
N ALA A 139 -1.93 -22.45 -12.49
CA ALA A 139 -3.18 -23.21 -12.56
C ALA A 139 -4.17 -22.73 -11.50
N GLN A 140 -3.70 -22.46 -10.27
CA GLN A 140 -4.52 -21.85 -9.23
C GLN A 140 -5.05 -20.46 -9.63
N VAL A 141 -4.20 -19.62 -10.24
CA VAL A 141 -4.62 -18.28 -10.70
C VAL A 141 -5.69 -18.36 -11.79
N GLU A 142 -5.57 -19.31 -12.72
CA GLU A 142 -6.60 -19.57 -13.73
C GLU A 142 -7.92 -20.04 -13.11
N LEU A 143 -7.88 -20.92 -12.10
CA LEU A 143 -9.08 -21.34 -11.37
C LEU A 143 -9.76 -20.16 -10.68
N ILE A 144 -8.99 -19.27 -10.04
CA ILE A 144 -9.52 -18.02 -9.45
C ILE A 144 -10.19 -17.16 -10.53
N ALA A 145 -9.53 -16.97 -11.67
CA ALA A 145 -10.04 -16.16 -12.77
C ALA A 145 -11.36 -16.72 -13.32
N ARG A 146 -11.47 -18.04 -13.48
CA ARG A 146 -12.71 -18.74 -13.90
C ARG A 146 -13.81 -18.60 -12.86
N ALA A 147 -13.52 -18.87 -11.59
CA ALA A 147 -14.49 -18.77 -10.50
C ALA A 147 -15.06 -17.35 -10.32
N LEU A 148 -14.28 -16.31 -10.63
CA LEU A 148 -14.74 -14.93 -10.69
C LEU A 148 -15.67 -14.71 -11.89
N SER A 149 -15.28 -15.18 -13.08
CA SER A 149 -16.09 -15.06 -14.30
C SER A 149 -17.45 -15.76 -14.17
N ASP A 150 -17.48 -16.97 -13.61
CA ASP A 150 -18.72 -17.74 -13.38
C ASP A 150 -19.70 -17.00 -12.45
N ARG A 151 -19.17 -16.18 -11.54
CA ARG A 151 -19.94 -15.32 -10.63
C ARG A 151 -20.13 -13.89 -11.15
N GLN A 152 -19.97 -13.68 -12.46
CA GLN A 152 -20.13 -12.39 -13.15
C GLN A 152 -19.17 -11.29 -12.66
N GLN A 153 -18.02 -11.67 -12.10
CA GLN A 153 -16.96 -10.76 -11.62
C GLN A 153 -15.81 -10.67 -12.64
N SER A 154 -16.12 -10.64 -13.94
CA SER A 154 -15.10 -10.72 -15.00
C SER A 154 -14.13 -9.53 -15.02
N ARG A 155 -14.55 -8.34 -14.57
CA ARG A 155 -13.64 -7.19 -14.35
C ARG A 155 -12.61 -7.46 -13.26
N VAL A 156 -12.97 -8.22 -12.22
CA VAL A 156 -12.03 -8.64 -11.16
C VAL A 156 -11.11 -9.75 -11.66
N SER A 157 -11.63 -10.67 -12.48
CA SER A 157 -10.82 -11.68 -13.18
C SER A 157 -9.71 -11.01 -14.02
N ALA A 158 -10.05 -9.97 -14.78
CA ALA A 158 -9.06 -9.15 -15.51
C ALA A 158 -8.01 -8.48 -14.60
N ILE A 159 -8.42 -7.97 -13.43
CA ILE A 159 -7.48 -7.42 -12.45
C ILE A 159 -6.51 -8.49 -11.95
N VAL A 160 -6.99 -9.70 -11.64
CA VAL A 160 -6.15 -10.81 -11.15
C VAL A 160 -5.09 -11.17 -12.19
N LEU A 161 -5.51 -11.41 -13.43
CA LEU A 161 -4.59 -11.80 -14.51
C LEU A 161 -3.57 -10.69 -14.81
N LEU A 162 -4.02 -9.44 -14.98
CA LEU A 162 -3.11 -8.32 -15.21
C LEU A 162 -2.11 -8.15 -14.06
N ALA A 163 -2.57 -8.21 -12.80
CA ALA A 163 -1.68 -8.04 -11.65
C ALA A 163 -0.63 -9.17 -11.57
N ARG A 164 -0.99 -10.41 -11.92
CA ARG A 164 -0.06 -11.55 -11.89
C ARG A 164 1.01 -11.46 -12.98
N GLU A 165 0.63 -11.05 -14.19
CA GLU A 165 1.56 -11.05 -15.34
C GLU A 165 2.43 -9.79 -15.44
N THR A 166 1.99 -8.68 -14.85
CA THR A 166 2.72 -7.39 -14.93
C THR A 166 3.25 -6.91 -13.57
N GLY A 167 2.87 -7.61 -12.49
CA GLY A 167 3.15 -7.15 -11.15
C GLY A 167 2.56 -5.78 -10.86
N MET A 168 1.50 -5.33 -11.54
CA MET A 168 0.83 -4.03 -11.28
C MET A 168 0.15 -3.98 -9.91
N ARG A 169 0.00 -2.77 -9.34
CA ARG A 169 -0.82 -2.55 -8.15
C ARG A 169 -2.29 -2.60 -8.57
N LEU A 170 -3.18 -2.94 -7.64
CA LEU A 170 -4.63 -2.93 -7.87
C LEU A 170 -5.14 -1.64 -8.54
N ARG A 171 -4.68 -0.47 -8.09
CA ARG A 171 -5.10 0.80 -8.70
C ARG A 171 -4.53 0.99 -10.11
N GLU A 172 -3.31 0.51 -10.34
CA GLU A 172 -2.66 0.56 -11.66
C GLU A 172 -3.42 -0.34 -12.63
N THR A 173 -3.80 -1.57 -12.25
CA THR A 173 -4.58 -2.48 -13.10
C THR A 173 -5.95 -1.94 -13.44
N ILE A 174 -6.65 -1.32 -12.47
CA ILE A 174 -7.99 -0.76 -12.70
C ILE A 174 -7.96 0.42 -13.66
N LEU A 175 -6.94 1.28 -13.55
CA LEU A 175 -6.86 2.54 -14.29
C LEU A 175 -5.99 2.48 -15.55
N ALA A 176 -5.42 1.31 -15.87
CA ALA A 176 -4.56 1.11 -17.03
C ALA A 176 -5.29 1.52 -18.32
N ASP A 177 -4.69 2.41 -19.12
CA ASP A 177 -5.20 2.76 -20.45
C ASP A 177 -4.96 1.61 -21.45
N LEU A 178 -5.90 0.66 -21.51
CA LEU A 178 -5.77 -0.59 -22.25
C LEU A 178 -5.51 -0.37 -23.76
N PRO A 179 -6.20 0.56 -24.46
CA PRO A 179 -5.90 0.86 -25.86
C PRO A 179 -4.46 1.39 -26.06
N ARG A 180 -3.94 2.18 -25.12
CA ARG A 180 -2.53 2.62 -25.15
C ARG A 180 -1.60 1.44 -24.96
N LEU A 181 -1.82 0.62 -23.93
CA LEU A 181 -0.96 -0.53 -23.65
C LEU A 181 -0.92 -1.51 -24.83
N GLN A 182 -2.05 -1.81 -25.47
CA GLN A 182 -2.10 -2.67 -26.65
C GLN A 182 -1.33 -2.07 -27.85
N ARG A 183 -1.35 -0.75 -28.05
CA ARG A 183 -0.49 -0.09 -29.06
C ARG A 183 0.99 -0.24 -28.72
N GLU A 184 1.36 -0.05 -27.46
CA GLU A 184 2.74 -0.22 -26.99
C GLU A 184 3.23 -1.67 -27.17
N VAL A 185 2.37 -2.66 -26.92
CA VAL A 185 2.67 -4.07 -27.23
C VAL A 185 3.04 -4.23 -28.70
N ARG A 186 2.19 -3.75 -29.61
CA ARG A 186 2.38 -3.91 -31.06
C ARG A 186 3.62 -3.18 -31.59
N GLN A 187 3.90 -1.99 -31.06
CA GLN A 187 4.96 -1.12 -31.59
C GLN A 187 6.31 -1.34 -30.92
N LEU A 188 6.32 -1.71 -29.64
CA LEU A 188 7.53 -1.70 -28.81
C LEU A 188 7.84 -3.06 -28.16
N GLY A 189 6.91 -4.01 -28.15
CA GLY A 189 7.07 -5.29 -27.43
C GLY A 189 7.17 -5.14 -25.91
N LYS A 190 6.77 -3.98 -25.37
CA LYS A 190 6.82 -3.64 -23.94
C LYS A 190 5.71 -2.65 -23.60
N ILE A 191 5.28 -2.65 -22.34
CA ILE A 191 4.26 -1.73 -21.83
C ILE A 191 4.83 -0.79 -20.78
N ASN A 192 4.37 0.46 -20.77
CA ASN A 192 4.74 1.45 -19.77
C ASN A 192 3.60 1.66 -18.77
N ILE A 193 3.86 1.33 -17.51
CA ILE A 193 2.87 1.50 -16.46
C ILE A 193 2.94 2.91 -15.87
N GLN A 194 1.95 3.74 -16.22
CA GLN A 194 1.90 5.16 -15.89
C GLN A 194 0.67 5.56 -15.06
N ASP A 195 -0.42 4.79 -15.17
CA ASP A 195 -1.73 5.13 -14.61
C ASP A 195 -1.90 4.58 -13.20
N GLY A 196 -2.60 5.32 -12.33
CA GLY A 196 -2.90 4.88 -10.96
C GLY A 196 -1.68 4.77 -10.02
N THR A 197 -0.53 5.31 -10.43
CA THR A 197 0.73 5.25 -9.68
C THR A 197 0.67 6.07 -8.39
N LYS A 198 1.41 5.61 -7.37
CA LYS A 198 1.42 6.26 -6.05
C LYS A 198 2.25 7.55 -6.08
N GLY A 199 1.70 8.63 -5.51
CA GLY A 199 2.43 9.88 -5.24
C GLY A 199 2.48 10.87 -6.40
N GLY A 200 1.55 10.79 -7.36
CA GLY A 200 1.48 11.74 -8.48
C GLY A 200 2.60 11.57 -9.52
N ARG A 201 3.38 10.48 -9.42
CA ARG A 201 4.36 10.08 -10.44
C ARG A 201 3.65 9.41 -11.62
N SER A 202 2.73 10.13 -12.26
CA SER A 202 2.04 9.70 -13.47
C SER A 202 2.74 10.25 -14.71
N GLY A 203 2.62 9.55 -15.84
CA GLY A 203 3.16 9.97 -17.14
C GLY A 203 4.67 9.71 -17.35
N ALA A 204 5.24 10.39 -18.35
CA ALA A 204 6.59 10.16 -18.89
C ALA A 204 7.76 10.37 -17.91
N SER A 205 7.51 10.98 -16.74
CA SER A 205 8.57 11.38 -15.79
C SER A 205 9.15 10.24 -14.96
N ALA A 206 8.55 9.04 -15.00
CA ALA A 206 9.10 7.83 -14.38
C ALA A 206 8.62 6.58 -15.14
N PRO A 207 9.13 6.32 -16.35
CA PRO A 207 8.71 5.19 -17.13
C PRO A 207 8.99 3.88 -16.39
N ARG A 208 8.01 2.99 -16.35
CA ARG A 208 8.10 1.65 -15.78
C ARG A 208 7.77 0.65 -16.87
N TRP A 209 8.80 0.29 -17.63
CA TRP A 209 8.68 -0.63 -18.75
C TRP A 209 8.68 -2.08 -18.28
N ILE A 210 7.74 -2.85 -18.78
CA ILE A 210 7.66 -4.31 -18.61
C ILE A 210 7.68 -4.93 -19.99
N THR A 211 8.59 -5.88 -20.21
CA THR A 211 8.64 -6.66 -21.45
C THR A 211 7.38 -7.50 -21.59
N VAL A 212 6.77 -7.50 -22.77
CA VAL A 212 5.54 -8.26 -23.01
C VAL A 212 5.90 -9.69 -23.36
N THR A 213 5.38 -10.62 -22.57
CA THR A 213 5.31 -12.05 -22.89
C THR A 213 3.94 -12.40 -23.47
N ASP A 214 3.75 -13.63 -23.93
CA ASP A 214 2.44 -14.10 -24.39
C ASP A 214 1.40 -14.02 -23.28
N GLN A 215 1.76 -14.35 -22.03
CA GLN A 215 0.86 -14.24 -20.88
C GLN A 215 0.45 -12.78 -20.59
N VAL A 216 1.37 -11.82 -20.77
CA VAL A 216 1.04 -10.39 -20.64
C VAL A 216 0.08 -9.96 -21.75
N ARG A 217 0.26 -10.47 -22.98
CA ARG A 217 -0.64 -10.21 -24.11
C ARG A 217 -2.05 -10.75 -23.82
N ASP A 218 -2.14 -12.02 -23.41
CA ASP A 218 -3.41 -12.67 -23.09
C ASP A 218 -4.15 -11.95 -21.94
N ALA A 219 -3.42 -11.54 -20.90
CA ALA A 219 -4.00 -10.79 -19.80
C ALA A 219 -4.52 -9.40 -20.23
N LEU A 220 -3.83 -8.72 -21.15
CA LEU A 220 -4.28 -7.44 -21.73
C LEU A 220 -5.50 -7.62 -22.63
N ASP A 221 -5.54 -8.68 -23.43
CA ASP A 221 -6.67 -8.97 -24.31
C ASP A 221 -7.91 -9.35 -23.50
N TRP A 222 -7.73 -10.14 -22.44
CA TRP A 222 -8.80 -10.45 -21.49
C TRP A 222 -9.31 -9.18 -20.77
N ALA A 223 -8.41 -8.28 -20.35
CA ALA A 223 -8.82 -7.02 -19.75
C ALA A 223 -9.57 -6.12 -20.71
N SER A 224 -9.15 -6.04 -21.97
CA SER A 224 -9.84 -5.28 -23.01
C SER A 224 -11.23 -5.85 -23.31
N ALA A 225 -11.35 -7.18 -23.39
CA ALA A 225 -12.63 -7.85 -23.59
C ALA A 225 -13.63 -7.63 -22.44
N ASN A 226 -13.13 -7.35 -21.23
CA ASN A 226 -13.93 -7.10 -20.03
C ASN A 226 -13.99 -5.61 -19.64
N SER A 227 -13.44 -4.73 -20.46
CA SER A 227 -13.58 -3.28 -20.30
C SER A 227 -15.00 -2.87 -20.73
N PRO A 228 -15.74 -2.06 -19.95
CA PRO A 228 -17.04 -1.56 -20.37
C PRO A 228 -16.97 -0.80 -21.70
N ASN A 229 -18.06 -0.83 -22.47
CA ASN A 229 -18.14 -0.12 -23.74
C ASN A 229 -17.89 1.38 -23.56
N GLY A 230 -17.04 1.96 -24.42
CA GLY A 230 -16.64 3.37 -24.33
C GLY A 230 -15.59 3.68 -23.27
N SER A 231 -15.18 2.69 -22.47
CA SER A 231 -14.11 2.86 -21.48
C SER A 231 -12.72 2.58 -22.07
N ARG A 232 -11.72 3.24 -21.50
CA ARG A 232 -10.30 2.99 -21.78
C ARG A 232 -9.65 2.05 -20.77
N ASN A 233 -10.35 1.74 -19.69
CA ASN A 233 -9.87 0.96 -18.55
C ASN A 233 -11.07 0.21 -17.92
N LEU A 234 -10.87 -0.44 -16.77
CA LEU A 234 -11.88 -1.31 -16.17
C LEU A 234 -13.05 -0.57 -15.48
N LEU A 235 -13.04 0.77 -15.42
CA LEU A 235 -14.15 1.57 -14.92
C LEU A 235 -15.15 1.84 -16.04
N ALA A 236 -16.45 1.82 -15.73
CA ALA A 236 -17.45 2.36 -16.66
C ALA A 236 -17.30 3.90 -16.78
N PRO A 237 -17.77 4.53 -17.88
CA PRO A 237 -17.57 5.96 -18.11
C PRO A 237 -18.13 6.88 -16.99
N ASP A 238 -19.18 6.43 -16.32
CA ASP A 238 -19.89 7.10 -15.22
C ASP A 238 -19.49 6.58 -13.82
N GLU A 239 -18.57 5.62 -13.75
CA GLU A 239 -18.19 4.96 -12.50
C GLU A 239 -16.92 5.58 -11.91
N SER A 240 -17.00 6.03 -10.66
CA SER A 240 -15.80 6.49 -9.95
C SER A 240 -14.98 5.31 -9.42
N TYR A 241 -13.66 5.49 -9.28
CA TYR A 241 -12.79 4.49 -8.64
C TYR A 241 -13.28 4.08 -7.24
N LYS A 242 -13.88 5.02 -6.49
CA LYS A 242 -14.41 4.74 -5.15
C LYS A 242 -15.60 3.79 -5.24
N ASP A 243 -16.50 4.02 -6.18
CA ASP A 243 -17.72 3.25 -6.34
C ASP A 243 -17.40 1.85 -6.88
N PHE A 244 -16.52 1.74 -7.88
CA PHE A 244 -16.00 0.45 -8.36
C PHE A 244 -15.34 -0.37 -7.25
N MET A 245 -14.53 0.27 -6.39
CA MET A 245 -13.94 -0.41 -5.24
C MET A 245 -14.98 -0.93 -4.25
N GLN A 246 -16.11 -0.23 -4.08
CA GLN A 246 -17.16 -0.60 -3.14
C GLN A 246 -18.10 -1.66 -3.70
N ALA A 247 -18.53 -1.50 -4.95
CA ALA A 247 -19.53 -2.33 -5.59
C ALA A 247 -18.96 -3.60 -6.27
N VAL A 248 -17.69 -3.57 -6.71
CA VAL A 248 -17.10 -4.66 -7.52
C VAL A 248 -15.94 -5.32 -6.79
N VAL A 249 -14.91 -4.55 -6.42
CA VAL A 249 -13.66 -5.14 -5.92
C VAL A 249 -13.78 -5.69 -4.50
N ARG A 250 -14.53 -5.02 -3.62
CA ARG A 250 -14.72 -5.48 -2.23
C ARG A 250 -15.55 -6.76 -2.14
N PRO A 251 -16.73 -6.86 -2.79
CA PRO A 251 -17.53 -8.09 -2.74
C PRO A 251 -16.80 -9.31 -3.30
N ALA A 252 -15.99 -9.12 -4.35
CA ALA A 252 -15.23 -10.23 -4.93
C ALA A 252 -14.12 -10.80 -4.02
N ARG A 253 -13.79 -10.14 -2.90
CA ARG A 253 -12.75 -10.63 -1.98
C ARG A 253 -13.08 -11.97 -1.35
N ASP A 254 -14.35 -12.24 -1.11
CA ASP A 254 -14.77 -13.49 -0.49
C ASP A 254 -14.44 -14.68 -1.41
N ILE A 255 -14.66 -14.51 -2.72
CA ILE A 255 -14.27 -15.48 -3.75
C ILE A 255 -12.74 -15.64 -3.79
N LEU A 256 -11.99 -14.54 -3.76
CA LEU A 256 -10.52 -14.61 -3.75
C LEU A 256 -10.01 -15.37 -2.52
N HIS A 257 -10.62 -15.16 -1.35
CA HIS A 257 -10.26 -15.83 -0.10
C HIS A 257 -10.60 -17.32 -0.12
N GLU A 258 -11.78 -17.69 -0.62
CA GLU A 258 -12.21 -19.08 -0.82
C GLU A 258 -11.18 -19.88 -1.64
N HIS A 259 -10.60 -19.24 -2.66
CA HIS A 259 -9.59 -19.84 -3.52
C HIS A 259 -8.13 -19.59 -3.07
N GLY A 260 -7.91 -19.12 -1.84
CA GLY A 260 -6.58 -19.02 -1.23
C GLY A 260 -5.76 -17.79 -1.61
N LEU A 261 -6.37 -16.73 -2.15
CA LEU A 261 -5.73 -15.46 -2.47
C LEU A 261 -6.17 -14.33 -1.52
N LYS A 262 -5.37 -14.05 -0.49
CA LYS A 262 -5.69 -13.05 0.55
C LYS A 262 -5.76 -11.61 0.03
N SER A 263 -4.99 -11.27 -1.00
CA SER A 263 -5.00 -9.95 -1.61
C SER A 263 -4.30 -9.90 -2.97
N PHE A 264 -4.66 -8.92 -3.80
CA PHE A 264 -3.95 -8.60 -5.06
C PHE A 264 -2.46 -8.27 -4.86
N HIS A 265 -2.02 -7.95 -3.65
CA HIS A 265 -0.60 -7.69 -3.38
C HIS A 265 0.24 -8.97 -3.46
N GLU A 266 -0.37 -10.14 -3.26
CA GLU A 266 0.32 -11.42 -3.41
C GLU A 266 0.66 -11.71 -4.87
N LEU A 267 -0.23 -11.37 -5.81
CA LEU A 267 0.03 -11.52 -7.26
C LEU A 267 1.24 -10.69 -7.71
N ARG A 268 1.41 -9.51 -7.12
CA ARG A 268 2.61 -8.68 -7.33
C ARG A 268 3.88 -9.32 -6.77
N ALA A 269 3.79 -10.03 -5.66
CA ALA A 269 4.92 -10.78 -5.10
C ALA A 269 5.23 -12.02 -5.96
N ALA A 270 4.19 -12.70 -6.46
CA ALA A 270 4.34 -13.83 -7.37
C ALA A 270 5.04 -13.44 -8.67
N TYR A 271 4.63 -12.32 -9.30
CA TYR A 271 5.35 -11.71 -10.42
C TYR A 271 6.83 -11.49 -10.08
N ALA A 272 7.12 -10.88 -8.93
CA ALA A 272 8.50 -10.57 -8.56
C ALA A 272 9.36 -11.83 -8.34
N CYS A 273 8.78 -12.91 -7.80
CA CYS A 273 9.47 -14.17 -7.60
C CYS A 273 9.80 -14.84 -8.94
N GLU A 274 8.82 -14.92 -9.84
CA GLU A 274 9.01 -15.49 -11.18
C GLU A 274 9.98 -14.66 -12.03
N ARG A 275 9.90 -13.33 -11.98
CA ARG A 275 10.87 -12.45 -12.65
C ARG A 275 12.26 -12.60 -12.09
N TYR A 276 12.42 -12.83 -10.78
CA TYR A 276 13.73 -13.09 -10.19
C TYR A 276 14.34 -14.36 -10.81
N GLU A 277 13.56 -15.43 -10.85
CA GLU A 277 13.99 -16.70 -11.45
C GLU A 277 14.32 -16.57 -12.93
N GLN A 278 13.53 -15.84 -13.71
CA GLN A 278 13.84 -15.57 -15.12
C GLN A 278 15.14 -14.77 -15.32
N LEU A 279 15.52 -13.92 -14.36
CA LEU A 279 16.74 -13.09 -14.45
C LEU A 279 18.00 -13.82 -14.00
N VAL A 280 17.89 -14.79 -13.09
CA VAL A 280 19.06 -15.44 -12.47
C VAL A 280 19.12 -16.95 -12.70
N GLY A 281 18.07 -17.58 -13.18
CA GLY A 281 17.96 -19.02 -13.41
C GLY A 281 17.64 -19.87 -12.16
N PHE A 282 17.38 -19.24 -11.01
CA PHE A 282 17.11 -19.91 -9.74
C PHE A 282 15.93 -19.29 -8.99
N PRO A 283 15.22 -20.07 -8.16
CA PRO A 283 14.10 -19.56 -7.39
C PRO A 283 14.43 -18.32 -6.55
N ALA A 284 13.42 -17.49 -6.29
CA ALA A 284 13.55 -16.39 -5.35
C ALA A 284 13.98 -16.88 -3.94
N PRO A 285 14.68 -16.04 -3.15
CA PRO A 285 15.11 -16.40 -1.79
C PRO A 285 14.00 -16.94 -0.89
N VAL A 286 12.79 -16.38 -0.99
CA VAL A 286 11.61 -16.84 -0.24
C VAL A 286 11.17 -18.25 -0.62
N ASN A 287 11.52 -18.71 -1.82
CA ASN A 287 11.29 -20.06 -2.32
C ASN A 287 12.54 -20.96 -2.15
N GLY A 288 13.53 -20.54 -1.36
CA GLY A 288 14.72 -21.34 -1.04
C GLY A 288 15.97 -21.08 -1.87
N GLY A 289 15.93 -20.15 -2.84
CA GLY A 289 17.11 -19.81 -3.65
C GLY A 289 18.22 -19.11 -2.85
N ARG A 290 19.49 -19.39 -3.19
CA ARG A 290 20.69 -18.92 -2.46
C ARG A 290 21.64 -18.09 -3.31
N VAL A 291 21.16 -17.55 -4.43
CA VAL A 291 21.98 -16.78 -5.39
C VAL A 291 22.74 -15.63 -4.73
N HIS A 292 22.24 -15.01 -3.66
CA HIS A 292 22.99 -13.97 -2.96
C HIS A 292 24.31 -14.47 -2.34
N GLN A 293 24.35 -15.72 -1.86
CA GLN A 293 25.55 -16.34 -1.30
C GLN A 293 26.54 -16.71 -2.40
N GLU A 294 26.03 -17.16 -3.55
CA GLU A 294 26.80 -17.68 -4.67
C GLU A 294 27.31 -16.57 -5.60
N ASP A 295 26.45 -15.61 -5.96
CA ASP A 295 26.76 -14.46 -6.81
C ASP A 295 25.97 -13.20 -6.36
N ARG A 296 26.62 -12.41 -5.50
CA ARG A 296 26.08 -11.14 -5.00
C ARG A 296 25.78 -10.14 -6.10
N ALA A 297 26.57 -10.11 -7.18
CA ALA A 297 26.42 -9.13 -8.25
C ALA A 297 25.20 -9.48 -9.11
N LEU A 298 24.96 -10.77 -9.37
CA LEU A 298 23.76 -11.25 -10.05
C LEU A 298 22.48 -10.97 -9.24
N ASP A 299 22.45 -11.34 -7.95
CA ASP A 299 21.32 -11.03 -7.05
C ASP A 299 21.04 -9.51 -7.01
N GLN A 300 22.07 -8.69 -6.90
CA GLN A 300 21.92 -7.23 -6.85
C GLN A 300 21.35 -6.65 -8.15
N ARG A 301 21.81 -7.13 -9.32
CA ARG A 301 21.29 -6.72 -10.63
C ARG A 301 19.82 -7.11 -10.78
N ALA A 302 19.47 -8.35 -10.47
CA ALA A 302 18.10 -8.84 -10.55
C ALA A 302 17.16 -8.03 -9.64
N ARG A 303 17.54 -7.81 -8.38
CA ARG A 303 16.74 -6.97 -7.46
C ARG A 303 16.63 -5.52 -7.92
N LYS A 304 17.67 -4.94 -8.52
CA LYS A 304 17.61 -3.57 -9.05
C LYS A 304 16.61 -3.48 -10.20
N GLN A 305 16.62 -4.44 -11.11
CA GLN A 305 15.68 -4.52 -12.22
C GLN A 305 14.25 -4.70 -11.72
N ILE A 306 13.99 -5.68 -10.85
CA ILE A 306 12.66 -5.91 -10.25
C ILE A 306 12.21 -4.65 -9.48
N SER A 307 13.10 -3.98 -8.77
CA SER A 307 12.75 -2.74 -8.08
C SER A 307 12.28 -1.64 -9.03
N HIS A 308 12.84 -1.57 -10.24
CA HIS A 308 12.44 -0.63 -11.26
C HIS A 308 11.11 -1.06 -11.89
N GLU A 309 10.98 -2.32 -12.29
CA GLU A 309 9.74 -2.92 -12.82
C GLU A 309 8.58 -2.82 -11.81
N LEU A 310 8.86 -2.80 -10.49
CA LEU A 310 7.88 -2.57 -9.42
C LEU A 310 7.78 -1.09 -8.98
N GLY A 311 8.47 -0.16 -9.62
CA GLY A 311 8.34 1.28 -9.35
C GLY A 311 8.70 1.69 -7.92
N HIS A 312 9.62 0.97 -7.27
CA HIS A 312 10.13 1.30 -5.93
C HIS A 312 11.44 2.08 -5.98
N ASN A 313 12.26 1.90 -7.02
CA ASN A 313 13.61 2.48 -7.17
C ASN A 313 14.52 2.29 -5.94
N ARG A 314 14.28 1.22 -5.18
CA ARG A 314 14.84 0.89 -3.88
C ARG A 314 14.87 -0.61 -3.70
N ILE A 315 16.08 -1.17 -3.69
CA ILE A 315 16.30 -2.62 -3.61
C ILE A 315 15.81 -3.21 -2.29
N ASP A 316 15.92 -2.47 -1.18
CA ASP A 316 15.51 -2.94 0.15
C ASP A 316 14.01 -3.31 0.20
N VAL A 317 13.19 -2.61 -0.58
CA VAL A 317 11.74 -2.88 -0.69
C VAL A 317 11.45 -4.18 -1.44
N VAL A 318 12.35 -4.63 -2.32
CA VAL A 318 12.18 -5.88 -3.09
C VAL A 318 12.16 -7.10 -2.17
N SER A 319 12.83 -7.03 -1.02
CA SER A 319 12.83 -8.10 -0.02
C SER A 319 11.45 -8.39 0.58
N ALA A 320 10.50 -7.46 0.45
CA ALA A 320 9.09 -7.68 0.82
C ALA A 320 8.32 -8.57 -0.18
N TYR A 321 8.88 -8.78 -1.37
CA TYR A 321 8.28 -9.59 -2.42
C TYR A 321 8.99 -10.92 -2.59
N ILE A 322 10.33 -10.92 -2.64
CA ILE A 322 11.11 -12.11 -3.00
C ILE A 322 11.91 -12.72 -1.83
N GLY A 323 11.81 -12.11 -0.64
CA GLY A 323 12.59 -12.52 0.54
C GLY A 323 13.95 -11.84 0.67
N GLY A 324 14.61 -12.11 1.80
CA GLY A 324 15.83 -11.44 2.22
C GLY A 324 17.06 -11.81 1.39
N ARG A 325 18.17 -11.15 1.69
CA ARG A 325 19.50 -11.60 1.30
C ARG A 325 19.97 -12.51 2.43
N ARG A 326 19.76 -13.80 2.25
CA ARG A 326 20.28 -14.82 3.15
C ARG A 326 21.22 -15.68 2.33
#